data_AF-A0A0S8EAH3-F1
#
_entry.id   AF-A0A0S8EAH3-F1
#
_cell.length_a   1.000
_cell.length_b   1.000
_cell.length_c   1.000
_cell.angle_alpha   90.00
_cell.angle_beta   90.00
_cell.angle_gamma   90.00
#
_symmetry.space_group_name_H-M   'P 1'
#
loop_
_entity.id
_entity.type
_entity.pdbx_description
1 polymer ?
#
loop_
_entity_poly.entity_id
_entity_poly.type
_entity_poly.pdbx_seq_one_letter_code
_entity_poly.pdbx_strand_id
1 'polypeptide(L)'
;PKIRFLEILARIPYQAWEWKQYRRLVTGSDDAATRADAEDLIRWSRAAQDNEYWHLVAASEKMKEAGEKDRWFRRRLVPPLAACGYTLFSRLLAAVSIRRAWRLNAMFEDHAEHTYMQFVKDNPQMENETPQGAAIQDGRGPDQGRYASWADVFRRIALDERDHRSESLKRCGMGDRVVPYADDPA
;
A
#
# COMPACT_ATOMS: atom_id res chain seq x y z
N PRO A 1 -9.57 -1.83 -13.91
CA PRO A 1 -10.67 -1.47 -12.96
C PRO A 1 -10.58 -2.08 -11.54
N LYS A 2 -10.33 -3.40 -11.41
CA LYS A 2 -10.26 -4.07 -10.09
C LYS A 2 -9.07 -3.60 -9.24
N ILE A 3 -7.87 -3.54 -9.82
CA ILE A 3 -6.63 -3.07 -9.15
C ILE A 3 -6.85 -1.68 -8.54
N ARG A 4 -7.23 -0.69 -9.37
CA ARG A 4 -7.55 0.67 -8.93
C ARG A 4 -8.51 0.75 -7.73
N PHE A 5 -9.51 -0.14 -7.66
CA PHE A 5 -10.44 -0.15 -6.53
C PHE A 5 -9.80 -0.68 -5.25
N LEU A 6 -8.91 -1.68 -5.36
CA LEU A 6 -8.15 -2.19 -4.22
C LEU A 6 -7.19 -1.11 -3.67
N GLU A 7 -6.50 -0.36 -4.53
CA GLU A 7 -5.61 0.74 -4.14
C GLU A 7 -6.32 1.90 -3.40
N ILE A 8 -7.62 2.10 -3.67
CA ILE A 8 -8.43 3.06 -2.90
C ILE A 8 -8.61 2.58 -1.46
N LEU A 9 -8.73 1.26 -1.26
CA LEU A 9 -8.97 0.65 0.04
C LEU A 9 -7.67 0.39 0.82
N ALA A 10 -6.55 0.13 0.14
CA ALA A 10 -5.27 -0.27 0.74
C ALA A 10 -4.67 0.79 1.69
N ARG A 11 -4.94 2.08 1.46
CA ARG A 11 -4.55 3.16 2.40
C ARG A 11 -5.31 3.18 3.74
N ILE A 12 -6.50 2.58 3.80
CA ILE A 12 -7.47 2.77 4.89
C ILE A 12 -6.98 2.16 6.23
N PRO A 13 -6.38 0.96 6.26
CA PRO A 13 -5.81 0.40 7.48
C PRO A 13 -4.75 1.32 8.10
N TYR A 14 -3.83 1.84 7.29
CA TYR A 14 -2.78 2.75 7.74
C TYR A 14 -3.34 4.05 8.35
N GLN A 15 -4.38 4.65 7.75
CA GLN A 15 -5.10 5.80 8.31
C GLN A 15 -5.73 5.48 9.66
N ALA A 16 -6.29 4.28 9.82
CA ALA A 16 -6.89 3.85 11.07
C ALA A 16 -5.83 3.70 12.18
N TRP A 17 -4.63 3.23 11.83
CA TRP A 17 -3.53 3.06 12.79
C TRP A 17 -2.89 4.38 13.18
N GLU A 18 -2.67 5.29 12.23
CA GLU A 18 -2.22 6.67 12.47
C GLU A 18 -3.20 7.36 13.44
N TRP A 19 -4.51 7.30 13.17
CA TRP A 19 -5.51 7.90 14.03
C TRP A 19 -5.52 7.30 15.45
N LYS A 20 -5.33 5.98 15.55
CA LYS A 20 -5.19 5.31 16.85
C LYS A 20 -3.97 5.83 17.62
N GLN A 21 -2.83 6.03 16.97
CA GLN A 21 -1.62 6.54 17.63
C GLN A 21 -1.75 8.00 18.02
N TYR A 22 -2.40 8.84 17.21
CA TYR A 22 -2.71 10.21 17.63
C TYR A 22 -3.56 10.24 18.89
N ARG A 23 -4.59 9.40 18.97
CA ARG A 23 -5.37 9.26 20.19
C ARG A 23 -4.49 8.83 21.37
N ARG A 24 -3.60 7.86 21.17
CA ARG A 24 -2.65 7.40 22.19
C ARG A 24 -1.75 8.53 22.70
N LEU A 25 -1.21 9.37 21.82
CA LEU A 25 -0.38 10.54 22.18
C LEU A 25 -1.17 11.61 22.94
N VAL A 26 -2.43 11.86 22.56
CA VAL A 26 -3.27 12.87 23.21
C VAL A 26 -3.80 12.40 24.57
N THR A 27 -4.16 11.13 24.71
CA THR A 27 -4.75 10.58 25.94
C THR A 27 -3.74 9.91 26.88
N GLY A 28 -2.50 9.69 26.43
CA GLY A 28 -1.59 8.72 27.03
C GLY A 28 -0.13 9.16 27.15
N SER A 29 0.28 9.25 28.42
CA SER A 29 1.60 9.07 29.04
C SER A 29 2.77 10.00 28.68
N ASP A 30 3.39 10.50 29.76
CA ASP A 30 4.69 11.18 29.79
C ASP A 30 5.91 10.25 29.59
N ASP A 31 5.67 9.01 29.19
CA ASP A 31 6.72 8.02 28.93
C ASP A 31 7.32 8.21 27.53
N ALA A 32 8.64 8.43 27.48
CA ALA A 32 9.38 8.65 26.24
C ALA A 32 9.32 7.44 25.30
N ALA A 33 9.33 6.21 25.82
CA ALA A 33 9.30 5.01 24.99
C ALA A 33 7.95 4.88 24.27
N THR A 34 6.84 5.08 24.99
CA THR A 34 5.50 5.06 24.41
C THR A 34 5.30 6.11 23.31
N ARG A 35 5.86 7.32 23.49
CA ARG A 35 5.80 8.38 22.47
C ARG A 35 6.62 7.99 21.23
N ALA A 36 7.85 7.51 21.41
CA ALA A 36 8.72 7.09 20.32
C ALA A 36 8.06 5.97 19.47
N ASP A 37 7.48 4.96 20.12
CA ASP A 37 6.73 3.89 19.43
C ASP A 37 5.54 4.42 18.62
N ALA A 38 4.79 5.37 19.18
CA ALA A 38 3.64 5.95 18.50
C ALA A 38 4.06 6.82 17.31
N GLU A 39 5.12 7.61 17.45
CA GLU A 39 5.69 8.45 16.38
C GLU A 39 6.27 7.61 15.24
N ASP A 40 6.99 6.54 15.56
CA ASP A 40 7.50 5.56 14.60
C ASP A 40 6.34 4.98 13.77
N LEU A 41 5.29 4.50 14.44
CA LEU A 41 4.13 3.92 13.77
C LEU A 41 3.35 4.95 12.93
N ILE A 42 3.24 6.20 13.38
CA ILE A 42 2.65 7.29 12.58
C ILE A 42 3.47 7.54 11.32
N ARG A 43 4.80 7.62 11.45
CA ARG A 43 5.71 7.86 10.33
C ARG A 43 5.61 6.77 9.28
N TRP A 44 5.67 5.51 9.71
CA TRP A 44 5.50 4.37 8.80
C TRP A 44 4.10 4.36 8.16
N SER A 45 3.04 4.55 8.96
CA SER A 45 1.66 4.55 8.42
C SER A 45 1.45 5.66 7.38
N ARG A 46 2.11 6.80 7.50
CA ARG A 46 2.04 7.87 6.48
C ARG A 46 2.81 7.51 5.21
N ALA A 47 4.04 7.01 5.37
CA ALA A 47 4.84 6.58 4.24
C ALA A 47 4.11 5.49 3.42
N ALA A 48 3.48 4.52 4.10
CA ALA A 48 2.66 3.51 3.45
C ALA A 48 1.45 4.13 2.74
N GLN A 49 0.68 5.02 3.38
CA GLN A 49 -0.45 5.72 2.72
C GLN A 49 -0.03 6.46 1.44
N ASP A 50 1.09 7.16 1.48
CA ASP A 50 1.60 7.93 0.35
C ASP A 50 2.09 7.01 -0.78
N ASN A 51 2.58 5.82 -0.43
CA ASN A 51 2.96 4.77 -1.36
C ASN A 51 1.74 4.09 -2.03
N GLU A 52 0.73 3.69 -1.25
CA GLU A 52 -0.56 3.19 -1.75
C GLU A 52 -1.28 4.23 -2.64
N TYR A 53 -1.14 5.52 -2.32
CA TYR A 53 -1.65 6.58 -3.19
C TYR A 53 -0.92 6.62 -4.52
N TRP A 54 0.39 6.41 -4.53
CA TRP A 54 1.17 6.34 -5.76
C TRP A 54 0.80 5.13 -6.61
N HIS A 55 0.57 3.95 -6.01
CA HIS A 55 0.05 2.77 -6.71
C HIS A 55 -1.27 3.07 -7.43
N LEU A 56 -2.20 3.76 -6.76
CA LEU A 56 -3.46 4.22 -7.35
C LEU A 56 -3.23 5.13 -8.56
N VAL A 57 -2.27 6.05 -8.48
CA VAL A 57 -1.91 6.98 -9.57
C VAL A 57 -1.32 6.19 -10.74
N ALA A 58 -0.38 5.27 -10.49
CA ALA A 58 0.20 4.38 -11.50
C ALA A 58 -0.84 3.55 -12.24
N ALA A 59 -1.73 2.87 -11.51
CA ALA A 59 -2.81 2.11 -12.11
C ALA A 59 -3.76 3.01 -12.92
N SER A 60 -4.03 4.23 -12.47
CA SER A 60 -4.91 5.17 -13.16
C SER A 60 -4.31 5.71 -14.45
N GLU A 61 -3.02 6.06 -14.46
CA GLU A 61 -2.31 6.48 -15.67
C GLU A 61 -2.23 5.35 -16.69
N LYS A 62 -1.91 4.11 -16.27
CA LYS A 62 -1.91 2.96 -17.18
C LYS A 62 -3.28 2.71 -17.82
N MET A 63 -4.35 2.78 -17.03
CA MET A 63 -5.72 2.65 -17.55
C MET A 63 -6.07 3.75 -18.56
N LYS A 64 -5.60 4.98 -18.32
CA LYS A 64 -5.80 6.11 -19.22
C LYS A 64 -5.06 5.94 -20.53
N GLU A 65 -3.79 5.52 -20.49
CA GLU A 65 -3.00 5.20 -21.69
C GLU A 65 -3.61 4.05 -22.50
N ALA A 66 -4.17 3.03 -21.84
CA ALA A 66 -4.88 1.93 -22.48
C ALA A 66 -6.27 2.32 -23.05
N GLY A 67 -6.73 3.55 -22.85
CA GLY A 67 -8.05 4.01 -23.32
C GLY A 67 -9.24 3.37 -22.59
N GLU A 68 -9.03 2.75 -21.43
CA GLU A 68 -10.10 2.10 -20.67
C GLU A 68 -11.07 3.13 -20.07
N LYS A 69 -12.34 3.09 -20.52
CA LYS A 69 -13.40 3.93 -19.96
C LYS A 69 -14.07 3.22 -18.79
N ASP A 70 -13.85 3.74 -17.59
CA ASP A 70 -14.55 3.26 -16.39
C ASP A 70 -16.03 3.73 -16.38
N ARG A 71 -16.96 2.84 -16.01
CA ARG A 71 -18.40 3.18 -16.00
C ARG A 71 -18.69 4.20 -14.90
N TRP A 72 -19.17 5.37 -15.30
CA TRP A 72 -19.41 6.53 -14.43
C TRP A 72 -20.22 6.22 -13.15
N PHE A 73 -21.26 5.40 -13.22
CA PHE A 73 -22.09 5.04 -12.06
C PHE A 73 -21.34 4.19 -11.02
N ARG A 74 -20.57 3.18 -11.47
CA ARG A 74 -19.74 2.34 -10.58
C ARG A 74 -18.64 3.16 -9.92
N ARG A 75 -18.13 4.19 -10.60
CA ARG A 75 -17.10 5.11 -10.08
C ARG A 75 -17.62 6.05 -8.98
N ARG A 76 -18.92 6.37 -8.96
CA ARG A 76 -19.47 7.43 -8.08
C ARG A 76 -19.97 6.92 -6.73
N LEU A 77 -20.59 5.73 -6.69
CA LEU A 77 -21.27 5.24 -5.48
C LEU A 77 -20.55 4.08 -4.78
N VAL A 78 -19.93 3.18 -5.53
CA VAL A 78 -19.30 1.98 -4.96
C VAL A 78 -18.05 2.32 -4.12
N PRO A 79 -17.09 3.14 -4.59
CA PRO A 79 -15.91 3.49 -3.81
C PRO A 79 -16.20 4.14 -2.45
N PRO A 80 -17.05 5.18 -2.33
CA PRO A 80 -17.27 5.82 -1.03
C PRO A 80 -17.99 4.92 -0.04
N LEU A 81 -18.95 4.10 -0.47
CA LEU A 81 -19.65 3.16 0.40
C LEU A 81 -18.70 2.06 0.91
N ALA A 82 -17.90 1.47 0.01
CA ALA A 82 -16.91 0.47 0.38
C ALA A 82 -15.85 1.07 1.31
N ALA A 83 -15.34 2.27 1.00
CA ALA A 83 -14.37 2.98 1.83
C ALA A 83 -14.93 3.29 3.23
N CYS A 84 -16.18 3.72 3.33
CA CYS A 84 -16.84 3.98 4.61
C CYS A 84 -16.93 2.70 5.45
N GLY A 85 -17.44 1.61 4.88
CA GLY A 85 -17.54 0.32 5.58
C GLY A 85 -16.18 -0.21 6.01
N TYR A 86 -15.18 -0.16 5.11
CA TYR A 86 -13.83 -0.64 5.41
C TYR A 86 -13.10 0.24 6.42
N THR A 87 -13.36 1.55 6.44
CA THR A 87 -12.84 2.47 7.46
C THR A 87 -13.35 2.11 8.84
N LEU A 88 -14.67 1.89 8.98
CA LEU A 88 -15.26 1.48 10.25
C LEU A 88 -14.68 0.14 10.72
N PHE A 89 -14.61 -0.84 9.83
CA PHE A 89 -14.03 -2.15 10.12
C PHE A 89 -12.56 -2.04 10.55
N SER A 90 -11.73 -1.32 9.80
CA SER A 90 -10.29 -1.17 10.08
C SER A 90 -10.05 -0.47 11.42
N ARG A 91 -10.83 0.57 11.74
CA ARG A 91 -10.76 1.26 13.03
C ARG A 91 -11.19 0.37 14.19
N LEU A 92 -12.26 -0.39 14.03
CA LEU A 92 -12.74 -1.34 15.04
C LEU A 92 -11.70 -2.44 15.29
N LEU A 93 -11.18 -3.05 14.23
CA LEU A 93 -10.17 -4.10 14.33
C LEU A 93 -8.90 -3.57 15.01
N ALA A 94 -8.42 -2.39 14.60
CA ALA A 94 -7.26 -1.76 15.22
C ALA A 94 -7.50 -1.43 16.70
N ALA A 95 -8.72 -1.01 17.09
CA ALA A 95 -9.08 -0.74 18.47
C ALA A 95 -9.10 -2.01 19.33
N VAL A 96 -9.71 -3.10 18.84
CA VAL A 96 -9.83 -4.38 19.54
C VAL A 96 -8.48 -5.12 19.60
N SER A 97 -7.76 -5.17 18.48
CA SER A 97 -6.46 -5.86 18.40
C SER A 97 -5.62 -5.34 17.22
N ILE A 98 -4.67 -4.46 17.54
CA ILE A 98 -3.75 -3.94 16.53
C ILE A 98 -2.89 -5.04 15.89
N ARG A 99 -2.50 -6.06 16.66
CA ARG A 99 -1.76 -7.22 16.12
C ARG A 99 -2.55 -8.00 15.08
N ARG A 100 -3.87 -8.17 15.28
CA ARG A 100 -4.73 -8.80 14.26
C ARG A 100 -4.91 -7.90 13.04
N ALA A 101 -4.96 -6.58 13.24
CA ALA A 101 -5.02 -5.63 12.12
C ALA A 101 -3.76 -5.73 11.24
N TRP A 102 -2.56 -5.74 11.84
CA TRP A 102 -1.31 -5.94 11.11
C TRP A 102 -1.22 -7.30 10.43
N ARG A 103 -1.63 -8.38 11.10
CA ARG A 103 -1.65 -9.71 10.47
C ARG A 103 -2.59 -9.76 9.27
N LEU A 104 -3.77 -9.15 9.37
CA LEU A 104 -4.71 -9.06 8.25
C LEU A 104 -4.10 -8.25 7.11
N ASN A 105 -3.43 -7.13 7.42
CA ASN A 105 -2.74 -6.33 6.42
C ASN A 105 -1.69 -7.16 5.69
N ALA A 106 -0.83 -7.88 6.41
CA ALA A 106 0.17 -8.78 5.80
C ALA A 106 -0.46 -9.81 4.84
N MET A 107 -1.68 -10.29 5.10
CA MET A 107 -2.38 -11.17 4.16
C MET A 107 -2.88 -10.44 2.90
N PHE A 108 -3.29 -9.18 3.02
CA PHE A 108 -3.63 -8.35 1.87
C PHE A 108 -2.40 -8.04 1.03
N GLU A 109 -1.30 -7.63 1.65
CA GLU A 109 -0.08 -7.27 0.93
C GLU A 109 0.57 -8.48 0.26
N ASP A 110 0.54 -9.65 0.91
CA ASP A 110 0.97 -10.90 0.28
C ASP A 110 0.14 -11.20 -0.98
N HIS A 111 -1.18 -11.03 -0.90
CA HIS A 111 -2.03 -11.20 -2.07
C HIS A 111 -1.77 -10.15 -3.16
N ALA A 112 -1.53 -8.90 -2.78
CA ALA A 112 -1.22 -7.80 -3.70
C ALA A 112 0.10 -8.04 -4.44
N GLU A 113 1.17 -8.39 -3.72
CA GLU A 113 2.47 -8.75 -4.28
C GLU A 113 2.32 -9.80 -5.39
N HIS A 114 1.68 -10.94 -5.08
CA HIS A 114 1.48 -12.01 -6.05
C HIS A 114 0.60 -11.57 -7.23
N THR A 115 -0.42 -10.75 -6.98
CA THR A 115 -1.31 -10.25 -8.03
C THR A 115 -0.55 -9.35 -9.00
N TYR A 116 0.31 -8.46 -8.51
CA TYR A 116 1.12 -7.58 -9.37
C TYR A 116 2.19 -8.35 -10.13
N MET A 117 2.89 -9.28 -9.48
CA MET A 117 3.86 -10.14 -10.17
C MET A 117 3.21 -10.97 -11.29
N GLN A 118 2.04 -11.54 -11.01
CA GLN A 118 1.29 -12.28 -12.02
C GLN A 118 0.79 -11.36 -13.14
N PHE A 119 0.34 -10.14 -12.82
CA PHE A 119 -0.08 -9.15 -13.81
C PHE A 119 1.05 -8.78 -14.78
N VAL A 120 2.28 -8.57 -14.28
CA VAL A 120 3.45 -8.34 -15.15
C VAL A 120 3.73 -9.54 -16.03
N LYS A 121 3.71 -10.75 -15.46
CA LYS A 121 3.94 -12.01 -16.19
C LYS A 121 2.92 -12.23 -17.31
N ASP A 122 1.66 -11.88 -17.08
CA ASP A 122 0.57 -12.05 -18.03
C ASP A 122 0.58 -10.98 -19.15
N ASN A 123 1.40 -9.94 -19.01
CA ASN A 123 1.43 -8.80 -19.93
C ASN A 123 2.87 -8.46 -20.38
N PRO A 124 3.58 -9.38 -21.07
CA PRO A 124 4.98 -9.20 -21.46
C PRO A 124 5.22 -8.03 -22.42
N GLN A 125 4.18 -7.53 -23.11
CA GLN A 125 4.27 -6.34 -23.94
C GLN A 125 4.70 -5.09 -23.13
N MET A 126 4.38 -5.04 -21.82
CA MET A 126 4.69 -3.90 -20.97
C MET A 126 6.19 -3.64 -20.78
N GLU A 127 7.04 -4.62 -21.07
CA GLU A 127 8.51 -4.46 -21.07
C GLU A 127 8.97 -3.40 -22.09
N ASN A 128 8.20 -3.20 -23.16
CA ASN A 128 8.53 -2.29 -24.25
C ASN A 128 7.70 -1.00 -24.22
N GLU A 129 6.85 -0.82 -23.21
CA GLU A 129 5.96 0.33 -23.10
C GLU A 129 6.51 1.30 -22.05
N THR A 130 7.07 2.43 -22.49
CA THR A 130 7.59 3.46 -21.58
C THR A 130 6.45 4.30 -20.99
N PRO A 131 6.37 4.47 -19.66
CA PRO A 131 5.36 5.32 -19.02
C PRO A 131 5.50 6.80 -19.45
N GLN A 132 4.42 7.41 -19.97
CA GLN A 132 4.47 8.79 -20.49
C GLN A 132 3.98 9.83 -19.47
N GLY A 133 3.25 9.42 -18.44
CA GLY A 133 2.67 10.32 -17.45
C GLY A 133 3.70 10.91 -16.48
N ALA A 134 3.74 12.25 -16.36
CA ALA A 134 4.59 12.97 -15.40
C ALA A 134 4.33 12.57 -13.92
N ALA A 135 3.12 12.08 -13.62
CA ALA A 135 2.76 11.62 -12.28
C ALA A 135 3.49 10.32 -11.86
N ILE A 136 4.04 9.57 -12.83
CA ILE A 136 4.84 8.37 -12.59
C ILE A 136 6.33 8.71 -12.52
N GLN A 137 6.72 9.82 -13.14
CA GLN A 137 8.09 10.35 -13.15
C GLN A 137 8.35 11.30 -11.96
N ASP A 138 7.89 10.91 -10.77
CA ASP A 138 7.79 11.80 -9.61
C ASP A 138 8.98 11.73 -8.64
N GLY A 139 10.05 11.02 -9.00
CA GLY A 139 11.22 10.86 -8.15
C GLY A 139 11.25 9.58 -7.31
N ARG A 140 10.18 8.78 -7.26
CA ARG A 140 10.10 7.60 -6.35
C ARG A 140 10.68 6.28 -6.89
N GLY A 141 10.90 6.20 -8.20
CA GLY A 141 11.53 5.06 -8.86
C GLY A 141 13.07 5.11 -8.88
N PRO A 142 13.72 4.01 -9.30
CA PRO A 142 15.15 4.03 -9.61
C PRO A 142 15.45 5.17 -10.61
N ASP A 143 16.65 5.76 -10.52
CA ASP A 143 17.08 6.91 -11.35
C ASP A 143 16.18 8.15 -11.26
N GLN A 144 15.85 8.59 -10.04
CA GLN A 144 15.00 9.77 -9.78
C GLN A 144 13.59 9.64 -10.40
N GLY A 145 12.98 8.45 -10.32
CA GLY A 145 11.62 8.22 -10.80
C GLY A 145 11.47 7.90 -12.27
N ARG A 146 12.55 7.56 -12.99
CA ARG A 146 12.46 7.18 -14.40
C ARG A 146 12.43 5.66 -14.55
N TYR A 147 11.23 5.14 -14.78
CA TYR A 147 11.05 3.73 -15.15
C TYR A 147 11.23 3.54 -16.65
N ALA A 148 11.99 2.52 -17.05
CA ALA A 148 12.20 2.19 -18.46
C ALA A 148 10.92 1.64 -19.11
N SER A 149 10.12 0.90 -18.32
CA SER A 149 8.94 0.19 -18.79
C SER A 149 7.80 0.19 -17.77
N TRP A 150 6.56 -0.01 -18.22
CA TRP A 150 5.42 -0.27 -17.33
C TRP A 150 5.60 -1.54 -16.52
N ALA A 151 6.32 -2.54 -17.04
CA ALA A 151 6.65 -3.75 -16.29
C ALA A 151 7.48 -3.40 -15.03
N ASP A 152 8.43 -2.49 -15.14
CA ASP A 152 9.26 -2.06 -14.00
C ASP A 152 8.47 -1.26 -12.96
N VAL A 153 7.49 -0.45 -13.40
CA VAL A 153 6.57 0.24 -12.48
C VAL A 153 5.82 -0.78 -11.64
N PHE A 154 5.18 -1.78 -12.26
CA PHE A 154 4.38 -2.77 -11.53
C PHE A 154 5.23 -3.75 -10.72
N ARG A 155 6.47 -4.06 -11.16
CA ARG A 155 7.44 -4.78 -10.33
C ARG A 155 7.77 -3.99 -9.08
N ARG A 156 8.01 -2.69 -9.22
CA ARG A 156 8.29 -1.83 -8.06
C ARG A 156 7.13 -1.79 -7.09
N ILE A 157 5.89 -1.69 -7.59
CA ILE A 157 4.69 -1.79 -6.75
C ILE A 157 4.70 -3.13 -6.00
N ALA A 158 4.92 -4.26 -6.68
CA ALA A 158 4.98 -5.57 -6.01
C ALA A 158 6.05 -5.65 -4.91
N LEU A 159 7.19 -4.98 -5.10
CA LEU A 159 8.24 -4.87 -4.06
C LEU A 159 7.81 -3.99 -2.89
N ASP A 160 7.12 -2.89 -3.14
CA ASP A 160 6.55 -2.06 -2.07
C ASP A 160 5.55 -2.87 -1.23
N GLU A 161 4.69 -3.70 -1.86
CA GLU A 161 3.77 -4.59 -1.14
C GLU A 161 4.50 -5.62 -0.27
N ARG A 162 5.62 -6.16 -0.78
CA ARG A 162 6.48 -7.04 0.01
C ARG A 162 7.02 -6.34 1.25
N ASP A 163 7.41 -5.08 1.13
CA ASP A 163 7.92 -4.29 2.25
C ASP A 163 6.81 -4.00 3.27
N HIS A 164 5.61 -3.62 2.81
CA HIS A 164 4.41 -3.44 3.63
C HIS A 164 4.03 -4.72 4.39
N ARG A 165 4.06 -5.87 3.71
CA ARG A 165 3.84 -7.20 4.30
C ARG A 165 4.86 -7.48 5.38
N SER A 166 6.13 -7.29 5.07
CA SER A 166 7.25 -7.64 5.96
C SER A 166 7.21 -6.82 7.23
N GLU A 167 6.95 -5.51 7.12
CA GLU A 167 6.80 -4.64 8.28
C GLU A 167 5.56 -4.99 9.12
N SER A 168 4.44 -5.32 8.47
CA SER A 168 3.24 -5.82 9.15
C SER A 168 3.49 -7.13 9.92
N LEU A 169 4.28 -8.06 9.36
CA LEU A 169 4.68 -9.31 10.01
C LEU A 169 5.58 -9.05 11.23
N LYS A 170 6.59 -8.18 11.09
CA LYS A 170 7.46 -7.77 12.22
C LYS A 170 6.62 -7.21 13.37
N ARG A 171 5.73 -6.25 13.09
CA ARG A 171 4.89 -5.60 14.11
C ARG A 171 3.87 -6.53 14.76
N CYS A 172 3.36 -7.52 14.04
CA CYS A 172 2.45 -8.51 14.63
C CYS A 172 3.15 -9.66 15.38
N GLY A 173 4.48 -9.63 15.47
CA GLY A 173 5.28 -10.63 16.20
C GLY A 173 5.57 -11.89 15.39
N MET A 174 5.51 -11.82 14.07
CA MET A 174 5.78 -12.91 13.12
C MET A 174 6.99 -12.59 12.23
N GLY A 175 8.03 -11.99 12.83
CA GLY A 175 9.25 -11.61 12.09
C GLY A 175 9.99 -12.79 11.47
N ASP A 176 9.82 -13.98 12.03
CA ASP A 176 10.31 -15.27 11.50
C ASP A 176 9.72 -15.65 10.13
N ARG A 177 8.60 -15.02 9.74
CA ARG A 177 7.93 -15.24 8.45
C ARG A 177 8.30 -14.22 7.38
N VAL A 178 9.17 -13.26 7.71
CA VAL A 178 9.68 -12.30 6.73
C VAL A 178 10.65 -13.00 5.81
N VAL A 179 10.41 -12.89 4.50
CA VAL A 179 11.33 -13.40 3.47
C VAL A 179 12.31 -12.27 3.15
N PRO A 180 13.62 -12.44 3.42
CA PRO A 180 14.62 -11.41 3.13
C PRO A 180 14.82 -11.23 1.62
N TYR A 181 15.38 -10.08 1.23
CA TYR A 181 15.86 -9.92 -0.14
C TYR A 181 17.06 -10.83 -0.40
N ALA A 182 17.26 -11.23 -1.66
CA ALA A 182 18.36 -12.13 -2.04
C ALA A 182 19.75 -11.56 -1.69
N ASP A 183 19.84 -10.23 -1.61
CA ASP A 183 21.07 -9.50 -1.30
C ASP A 183 21.14 -9.01 0.16
N ASP A 184 20.15 -9.33 1.01
CA ASP A 184 20.23 -9.02 2.43
C ASP A 184 21.27 -9.94 3.11
N PRO A 185 22.21 -9.40 3.91
CA PRO A 185 23.10 -10.24 4.69
C PRO A 185 22.29 -11.07 5.70
N ALA A 186 22.54 -12.39 5.71
CA ALA A 186 21.91 -13.36 6.60
C ALA A 186 22.22 -13.12 8.08
#